data_AF-A0A9W6U5J8-F1
#
_entry.id   AF-A0A9W6U5J8-F1
#
_cell.length_a   1.000
_cell.length_b   1.000
_cell.length_c   1.000
_cell.angle_alpha   90.00
_cell.angle_beta   90.00
_cell.angle_gamma   90.00
#
_symmetry.space_group_name_H-M   'P 1'
#
loop_
_entity.id
_entity.type
_entity.pdbx_description
1 polymer ?
#
loop_
_entity_poly.entity_id
_entity_poly.type
_entity_poly.pdbx_seq_one_letter_code
_entity_poly.pdbx_strand_id
1 'polypeptide(L)'
;MRLCWGLSLWGVVQLEYKDSACYIEAYRTLAAGGIQCLRDYALSGLDAAKDAVVEAVQKEAVAAQQSGVATSVVSHLDETSAYYVNFQLVAPALAAVAKQLERLSAQSPQDNAENRRVLGEVADAYAAQRVQLLSPVLGAWFDAVSQTSDIVNVLRASCAQLLKICEAEFRLFLKLFGHDPSDELFIISSGGIALGEDDQNEDDNENAFERLIFQLSGLLYNTVRPQFLAQKDLEVLCEVIQVLRGEVIEASITPRAALVGNAEPVMHRMIQDAQERLILCMQKYIRDEIEGYVPTPADLDYPAKLVAAEETGASLYATWYPSLEHTLMCLSKGYHFVKMEIFEELAQDAIQICTASLKMASADIMATQGGLHGSLFLVKHLLTLREQITPFEIQFAQTSKALDFTSSADAMNELLADASTIFRFSGSNGIVGLFTRGIPQIQETTADVKKDLEQELKKSCTAFIEIVLQQLAQPLLSLMKQIAHVQQTQKATALDFRQCSFVAPADVNNVLASVSNQLREVLPEILLTIHLYLRNASTETILFKPVQV
;
A
#
# COMPACT_ATOMS: atom_id res chain seq x y z
N MET A 1 -59.02 34.52 -4.04
CA MET A 1 -59.38 34.03 -2.67
C MET A 1 -60.88 33.71 -2.51
N ARG A 2 -61.56 33.07 -3.48
CA ARG A 2 -62.95 32.57 -3.33
C ARG A 2 -63.25 31.33 -4.22
N LEU A 3 -62.27 30.44 -4.40
CA LEU A 3 -62.47 29.13 -5.04
C LEU A 3 -61.88 27.96 -4.22
N CYS A 4 -61.27 28.23 -3.06
CA CYS A 4 -60.51 27.24 -2.28
C CYS A 4 -61.29 26.54 -1.15
N TRP A 5 -62.62 26.62 -1.09
CA TRP A 5 -63.41 25.99 -0.01
C TRP A 5 -64.35 24.87 -0.50
N GLY A 6 -64.19 24.39 -1.74
CA GLY A 6 -65.03 23.31 -2.30
C GLY A 6 -64.37 21.93 -2.41
N LEU A 7 -63.05 21.83 -2.21
CA LEU A 7 -62.28 20.60 -2.53
C LEU A 7 -62.02 19.68 -1.32
N SER A 8 -62.23 20.14 -0.09
CA SER A 8 -62.09 19.31 1.12
C SER A 8 -63.34 18.48 1.46
N LEU A 9 -64.42 18.61 0.68
CA LEU A 9 -65.68 17.86 0.82
C LEU A 9 -65.92 16.87 -0.33
N TRP A 10 -64.91 16.61 -1.16
CA TRP A 10 -64.95 15.61 -2.25
C TRP A 10 -64.62 14.18 -1.79
N GLY A 11 -64.63 13.93 -0.48
CA GLY A 11 -64.42 12.60 0.09
C GLY A 11 -65.67 11.71 0.10
N VAL A 12 -66.90 12.24 0.01
CA VAL A 12 -68.13 11.44 0.09
C VAL A 12 -69.30 12.13 -0.63
N VAL A 13 -69.20 12.38 -1.94
CA VAL A 13 -70.39 12.52 -2.81
C VAL A 13 -70.02 12.04 -4.22
N GLN A 14 -70.25 10.75 -4.49
CA GLN A 14 -70.40 10.22 -5.84
C GLN A 14 -71.61 10.91 -6.50
N LEU A 15 -71.39 12.03 -7.20
CA LEU A 15 -72.23 12.39 -8.33
C LEU A 15 -71.76 11.53 -9.51
N GLU A 16 -72.30 10.31 -9.59
CA GLU A 16 -72.06 9.37 -10.70
C GLU A 16 -72.65 9.93 -12.00
N TYR A 17 -71.91 10.83 -12.63
CA TYR A 17 -72.07 11.09 -14.05
C TYR A 17 -71.59 9.84 -14.78
N LYS A 18 -72.48 9.21 -15.55
CA LYS A 18 -72.26 7.94 -16.30
C LYS A 18 -70.98 7.95 -17.16
N ASP A 19 -70.56 9.12 -17.62
CA ASP A 19 -69.41 9.30 -18.50
C ASP A 19 -68.15 9.82 -17.78
N SER A 20 -68.18 10.04 -16.46
CA SER A 20 -67.05 10.60 -15.69
C SER A 20 -65.77 9.77 -15.81
N ALA A 21 -65.89 8.44 -15.81
CA ALA A 21 -64.75 7.54 -16.00
C ALA A 21 -64.09 7.73 -17.39
N CYS A 22 -64.88 7.92 -18.44
CA CYS A 22 -64.40 8.16 -19.80
C CYS A 22 -63.64 9.49 -19.91
N TYR A 23 -64.13 10.55 -19.27
CA TYR A 23 -63.44 11.84 -19.23
C TYR A 23 -62.13 11.78 -18.44
N ILE A 24 -62.06 11.00 -17.36
CA ILE A 24 -60.82 10.81 -16.58
C ILE A 24 -59.78 10.05 -17.39
N GLU A 25 -60.19 9.02 -18.14
CA GLU A 25 -59.28 8.25 -19.01
C GLU A 25 -58.80 9.07 -20.21
N ALA A 26 -59.68 9.85 -20.82
CA ALA A 26 -59.31 10.82 -21.86
C ALA A 26 -58.34 11.90 -21.33
N TYR A 27 -58.54 12.37 -20.09
CA TYR A 27 -57.62 13.31 -19.46
C TYR A 27 -56.24 12.68 -19.21
N ARG A 28 -56.18 11.43 -18.70
CA ARG A 28 -54.92 10.71 -18.48
C ARG A 28 -54.13 10.48 -19.76
N THR A 29 -54.80 10.08 -20.85
CA THR A 29 -54.14 9.88 -22.15
C THR A 29 -53.60 11.20 -22.73
N LEU A 30 -54.34 12.30 -22.59
CA LEU A 30 -53.86 13.63 -22.98
C LEU A 30 -52.71 14.11 -22.09
N ALA A 31 -52.75 13.85 -20.78
CA ALA A 31 -51.69 14.21 -19.84
C ALA A 31 -50.39 13.44 -20.14
N ALA A 32 -50.47 12.13 -20.36
CA ALA A 32 -49.33 11.31 -20.77
C ALA A 32 -48.74 11.76 -22.12
N GLY A 33 -49.58 12.08 -23.10
CA GLY A 33 -49.14 12.66 -24.38
C GLY A 33 -48.47 14.03 -24.20
N GLY A 34 -48.96 14.87 -23.28
CA GLY A 34 -48.34 16.14 -22.93
C GLY A 34 -46.96 15.98 -22.27
N ILE A 35 -46.81 15.00 -21.37
CA ILE A 35 -45.53 14.66 -20.72
C ILE A 35 -44.51 14.17 -21.76
N GLN A 36 -44.94 13.34 -22.72
CA GLN A 36 -44.09 12.90 -23.84
C GLN A 36 -43.66 14.08 -24.73
N CYS A 37 -44.57 15.01 -25.06
CA CYS A 37 -44.20 16.22 -25.80
C CYS A 37 -43.18 17.09 -25.03
N LEU A 38 -43.31 17.20 -23.70
CA LEU A 38 -42.34 17.91 -22.86
C LEU A 38 -40.97 17.23 -22.85
N ARG A 39 -40.94 15.89 -22.80
CA ARG A 39 -39.72 15.09 -22.96
C ARG A 39 -39.06 15.35 -24.30
N ASP A 40 -39.81 15.22 -25.40
CA ASP A 40 -39.28 15.39 -26.76
C ASP A 40 -38.75 16.80 -26.99
N TYR A 41 -39.43 17.81 -26.43
CA TYR A 41 -38.96 19.20 -26.43
C TYR A 41 -37.65 19.36 -25.66
N ALA A 42 -37.53 18.74 -24.47
CA ALA A 42 -36.31 18.79 -23.67
C ALA A 42 -35.13 18.09 -24.38
N LEU A 43 -35.35 16.90 -24.93
CA LEU A 43 -34.35 16.16 -25.69
C LEU A 43 -33.91 16.91 -26.96
N SER A 44 -34.85 17.47 -27.72
CA SER A 44 -34.54 18.29 -28.90
C SER A 44 -33.75 19.55 -28.54
N GLY A 45 -34.03 20.17 -27.39
CA GLY A 45 -33.24 21.30 -26.89
C GLY A 45 -31.80 20.91 -26.54
N LEU A 46 -31.62 19.75 -25.92
CA LEU A 46 -30.30 19.20 -25.59
C LEU A 46 -29.51 18.82 -26.86
N ASP A 47 -30.14 18.15 -27.83
CA ASP A 47 -29.53 17.82 -29.12
C ASP A 47 -29.13 19.08 -29.89
N ALA A 48 -29.98 20.11 -29.93
CA ALA A 48 -29.64 21.40 -30.55
C ALA A 48 -28.45 22.09 -29.87
N ALA A 49 -28.35 22.02 -28.53
CA ALA A 49 -27.20 22.54 -27.80
C ALA A 49 -25.91 21.77 -28.15
N LYS A 50 -25.99 20.45 -28.21
CA LYS A 50 -24.87 19.58 -28.61
C LYS A 50 -24.39 19.92 -30.02
N ASP A 51 -25.30 20.01 -30.99
CA ASP A 51 -24.96 20.31 -32.39
C ASP A 51 -24.32 21.70 -32.51
N ALA A 52 -24.83 22.69 -31.77
CA ALA A 52 -24.24 24.03 -31.72
C ALA A 52 -22.81 24.03 -31.13
N VAL A 53 -22.53 23.19 -30.12
CA VAL A 53 -21.16 23.02 -29.59
C VAL A 53 -20.26 22.37 -30.63
N VAL A 54 -20.70 21.29 -31.29
CA VAL A 54 -19.91 20.61 -32.33
C VAL A 54 -19.59 21.57 -33.47
N GLU A 55 -20.56 22.37 -33.92
CA GLU A 55 -20.35 23.37 -34.97
C GLU A 55 -19.38 24.47 -34.55
N ALA A 56 -19.48 24.96 -33.31
CA ALA A 56 -18.57 25.98 -32.77
C ALA A 56 -17.12 25.47 -32.68
N VAL A 57 -16.94 24.24 -32.15
CA VAL A 57 -15.63 23.60 -32.04
C VAL A 57 -15.01 23.34 -33.42
N GLN A 58 -15.82 22.93 -34.40
CA GLN A 58 -15.36 22.74 -35.77
C GLN A 58 -14.92 24.07 -36.41
N LYS A 59 -15.64 25.16 -36.17
CA LYS A 59 -15.27 26.50 -36.63
C LYS A 59 -13.97 26.98 -35.99
N GLU A 60 -13.78 26.74 -34.70
CA GLU A 60 -12.54 27.06 -33.98
C GLU A 60 -11.34 26.25 -34.50
N ALA A 61 -11.52 24.96 -34.77
CA ALA A 61 -10.48 24.12 -35.35
C ALA A 61 -10.03 24.59 -36.75
N VAL A 62 -10.99 25.01 -37.59
CA VAL A 62 -10.70 25.55 -38.93
C VAL A 62 -10.01 26.92 -38.85
N ALA A 63 -10.37 27.76 -37.88
CA ALA A 63 -9.73 29.05 -37.65
C ALA A 63 -8.28 28.89 -37.13
N ALA A 64 -8.02 27.92 -36.25
CA ALA A 64 -6.69 27.62 -35.73
C ALA A 64 -5.72 27.14 -36.83
N GLN A 65 -6.20 26.34 -37.80
CA GLN A 65 -5.38 25.89 -38.94
C GLN A 65 -4.95 27.04 -39.87
N GLN A 66 -5.70 28.13 -39.94
CA GLN A 66 -5.39 29.27 -40.81
C GLN A 66 -4.42 30.27 -40.18
N SER A 67 -4.29 30.30 -38.86
CA SER A 67 -3.48 31.30 -38.15
C SER A 67 -2.01 30.90 -37.93
N GLY A 68 -1.59 29.66 -38.22
CA GLY A 68 -0.19 29.19 -38.11
C GLY A 68 0.43 29.23 -36.70
N VAL A 69 -0.30 29.75 -35.70
CA VAL A 69 0.01 29.62 -34.29
C VAL A 69 -0.60 28.29 -33.86
N ALA A 70 0.21 27.40 -33.30
CA ALA A 70 -0.29 26.28 -32.53
C ALA A 70 -0.94 26.86 -31.27
N THR A 71 -2.13 27.46 -31.44
CA THR A 71 -3.01 27.76 -30.31
C THR A 71 -3.23 26.40 -29.67
N SER A 72 -2.69 26.24 -28.46
CA SER A 72 -2.82 25.02 -27.70
C SER A 72 -4.27 24.55 -27.80
N VAL A 73 -4.50 23.39 -28.41
CA VAL A 73 -5.84 22.75 -28.49
C VAL A 73 -6.49 22.65 -27.09
N VAL A 74 -5.67 22.81 -26.05
CA VAL A 74 -5.99 23.22 -24.70
C VAL A 74 -6.50 24.68 -24.65
N SER A 75 -7.58 25.01 -25.35
CA SER A 75 -8.43 26.11 -24.89
C SER A 75 -9.02 25.65 -23.56
N HIS A 76 -8.63 26.32 -22.47
CA HIS A 76 -9.12 26.01 -21.13
C HIS A 76 -10.62 25.72 -21.15
N LEU A 77 -11.02 24.56 -20.61
CA LEU A 77 -12.41 24.18 -20.37
C LEU A 77 -12.99 25.06 -19.25
N ASP A 78 -13.02 26.36 -19.49
CA ASP A 78 -13.56 27.38 -18.59
C ASP A 78 -15.05 27.58 -18.87
N GLU A 79 -15.77 28.14 -17.92
CA GLU A 79 -17.21 28.42 -18.02
C GLU A 79 -17.60 29.31 -19.22
N THR A 80 -16.65 30.05 -19.76
CA THR A 80 -16.81 30.92 -20.93
C THR A 80 -16.64 30.19 -22.26
N SER A 81 -16.23 28.92 -22.24
CA SER A 81 -16.05 28.13 -23.45
C SER A 81 -17.38 27.80 -24.12
N ALA A 82 -17.35 27.57 -25.44
CA ALA A 82 -18.53 27.20 -26.22
C ALA A 82 -19.24 25.95 -25.63
N TYR A 83 -18.48 25.05 -25.00
CA TYR A 83 -18.99 23.86 -24.31
C TYR A 83 -20.00 24.17 -23.20
N TYR A 84 -19.91 25.31 -22.53
CA TYR A 84 -20.83 25.69 -21.45
C TYR A 84 -21.84 26.75 -21.89
N VAL A 85 -21.43 27.73 -22.69
CA VAL A 85 -22.30 28.85 -23.12
C VAL A 85 -23.54 28.34 -23.88
N ASN A 86 -23.37 27.40 -24.81
CA ASN A 86 -24.48 26.89 -25.61
C ASN A 86 -25.50 26.10 -24.77
N PHE A 87 -25.06 25.36 -23.75
CA PHE A 87 -25.95 24.68 -22.82
C PHE A 87 -26.64 25.65 -21.84
N GLN A 88 -25.97 26.74 -21.46
CA GLN A 88 -26.58 27.79 -20.63
C GLN A 88 -27.72 28.52 -21.36
N LEU A 89 -27.70 28.61 -22.70
CA LEU A 89 -28.78 29.21 -23.47
C LEU A 89 -30.07 28.37 -23.44
N VAL A 90 -29.94 27.04 -23.33
CA VAL A 90 -31.07 26.10 -23.28
C VAL A 90 -31.57 25.88 -21.84
N ALA A 91 -30.74 26.19 -20.84
CA ALA A 91 -31.06 26.07 -19.42
C ALA A 91 -32.42 26.66 -18.97
N PRO A 92 -32.83 27.89 -19.34
CA PRO A 92 -34.12 28.44 -18.88
C PRO A 92 -35.33 27.68 -19.44
N ALA A 93 -35.21 27.09 -20.64
CA ALA A 93 -36.26 26.27 -21.23
C ALA A 93 -36.38 24.92 -20.51
N LEU A 94 -35.26 24.27 -20.22
CA LEU A 94 -35.23 22.98 -19.51
C LEU A 94 -35.66 23.13 -18.04
N ALA A 95 -35.23 24.19 -17.36
CA ALA A 95 -35.67 24.48 -15.99
C ALA A 95 -37.18 24.72 -15.91
N ALA A 96 -37.78 25.34 -16.94
CA ALA A 96 -39.22 25.49 -17.03
C ALA A 96 -39.94 24.15 -17.20
N VAL A 97 -39.38 23.23 -18.00
CA VAL A 97 -39.91 21.87 -18.19
C VAL A 97 -39.79 21.06 -16.90
N ALA A 98 -38.64 21.05 -16.23
CA ALA A 98 -38.44 20.36 -14.95
C ALA A 98 -39.46 20.82 -13.89
N LYS A 99 -39.61 22.14 -13.73
CA LYS A 99 -40.59 22.74 -12.82
C LYS A 99 -42.05 22.42 -13.19
N GLN A 100 -42.36 22.22 -14.47
CA GLN A 100 -43.69 21.79 -14.91
C GLN A 100 -43.93 20.32 -14.56
N LEU A 101 -42.95 19.44 -14.79
CA LEU A 101 -43.02 18.03 -14.42
C LEU A 101 -43.20 17.84 -12.91
N GLU A 102 -42.54 18.65 -12.08
CA GLU A 102 -42.74 18.66 -10.61
C GLU A 102 -44.15 19.12 -10.19
N ARG A 103 -44.69 20.14 -10.86
CA ARG A 103 -46.06 20.60 -10.56
C ARG A 103 -47.11 19.54 -10.90
N LEU A 104 -46.83 18.69 -11.88
CA LEU A 104 -47.69 17.58 -12.28
C LEU A 104 -47.50 16.38 -11.34
N SER A 105 -46.30 16.15 -10.80
CA SER A 105 -46.04 15.07 -9.83
C SER A 105 -46.72 15.29 -8.47
N ALA A 106 -46.97 16.55 -8.06
CA ALA A 106 -47.66 16.88 -6.82
C ALA A 106 -49.16 16.52 -6.80
N GLN A 107 -49.76 16.16 -7.95
CA GLN A 107 -51.21 15.99 -8.09
C GLN A 107 -51.65 14.52 -7.96
N SER A 108 -50.79 13.53 -8.26
CA SER A 108 -51.12 12.11 -8.10
C SER A 108 -49.88 11.21 -7.95
N PRO A 109 -49.95 10.10 -7.18
CA PRO A 109 -48.81 9.22 -6.92
C PRO A 109 -48.40 8.33 -8.12
N GLN A 110 -49.30 8.03 -9.06
CA GLN A 110 -48.97 7.27 -10.29
C GLN A 110 -48.28 8.15 -11.33
N ASP A 111 -48.74 9.40 -11.52
CA ASP A 111 -48.10 10.35 -12.45
C ASP A 111 -46.72 10.77 -11.95
N ASN A 112 -46.46 10.68 -10.64
CA ASN A 112 -45.14 10.95 -10.05
C ASN A 112 -44.07 9.95 -10.54
N ALA A 113 -44.41 8.67 -10.72
CA ALA A 113 -43.46 7.69 -11.24
C ALA A 113 -43.09 7.91 -12.72
N GLU A 114 -44.08 8.24 -13.56
CA GLU A 114 -43.86 8.54 -14.98
C GLU A 114 -43.08 9.85 -15.17
N ASN A 115 -43.41 10.90 -14.41
CA ASN A 115 -42.70 12.17 -14.45
C ASN A 115 -41.23 12.02 -14.00
N ARG A 116 -40.96 11.27 -12.92
CA ARG A 116 -39.58 10.98 -12.48
C ARG A 116 -38.79 10.20 -13.52
N ARG A 117 -39.43 9.21 -14.16
CA ARG A 117 -38.79 8.45 -15.24
C ARG A 117 -38.42 9.35 -16.42
N VAL A 118 -39.32 10.23 -16.84
CA VAL A 118 -39.06 11.17 -17.95
C VAL A 118 -37.93 12.14 -17.61
N LEU A 119 -37.89 12.64 -16.38
CA LEU A 119 -36.84 13.53 -15.90
C LEU A 119 -35.48 12.81 -15.82
N GLY A 120 -35.47 11.56 -15.35
CA GLY A 120 -34.32 10.67 -15.38
C GLY A 120 -33.80 10.41 -16.80
N GLU A 121 -34.69 10.10 -17.76
CA GLU A 121 -34.31 9.89 -19.16
C GLU A 121 -33.70 11.15 -19.81
N VAL A 122 -34.18 12.35 -19.44
CA VAL A 122 -33.58 13.63 -19.89
C VAL A 122 -32.21 13.86 -19.22
N ALA A 123 -32.07 13.53 -17.94
CA ALA A 123 -30.79 13.62 -17.23
C ALA A 123 -29.75 12.62 -17.76
N ASP A 124 -30.15 11.40 -18.11
CA ASP A 124 -29.33 10.38 -18.78
C ASP A 124 -28.87 10.85 -20.16
N ALA A 125 -29.80 11.41 -20.95
CA ALA A 125 -29.46 11.97 -22.26
C ALA A 125 -28.47 13.13 -22.13
N TYR A 126 -28.68 14.04 -21.16
CA TYR A 126 -27.74 15.10 -20.82
C TYR A 126 -26.36 14.53 -20.48
N ALA A 127 -26.28 13.61 -19.51
CA ALA A 127 -25.02 12.99 -19.09
C ALA A 127 -24.29 12.33 -20.26
N ALA A 128 -24.99 11.54 -21.08
CA ALA A 128 -24.41 10.87 -22.24
C ALA A 128 -23.87 11.87 -23.28
N GLN A 129 -24.60 12.95 -23.57
CA GLN A 129 -24.14 13.99 -24.49
C GLN A 129 -22.91 14.74 -23.92
N ARG A 130 -22.90 15.06 -22.63
CA ARG A 130 -21.75 15.72 -21.97
C ARG A 130 -20.50 14.85 -22.01
N VAL A 131 -20.61 13.55 -21.71
CA VAL A 131 -19.48 12.60 -21.84
C VAL A 131 -18.94 12.63 -23.27
N GLN A 132 -19.79 12.56 -24.29
CA GLN A 132 -19.36 12.56 -25.69
C GLN A 132 -18.60 13.82 -26.10
N LEU A 133 -18.97 14.98 -25.56
CA LEU A 133 -18.32 16.26 -25.86
C LEU A 133 -17.02 16.45 -25.07
N LEU A 134 -17.01 16.09 -23.79
CA LEU A 134 -15.89 16.36 -22.88
C LEU A 134 -14.78 15.33 -22.96
N SER A 135 -15.10 14.06 -23.17
CA SER A 135 -14.11 12.97 -23.20
C SER A 135 -12.96 13.18 -24.18
N PRO A 136 -13.17 13.55 -25.46
CA PRO A 136 -12.07 13.74 -26.40
C PRO A 136 -11.18 14.94 -26.05
N VAL A 137 -11.76 16.01 -25.49
CA VAL A 137 -11.01 17.22 -25.10
C VAL A 137 -10.17 16.94 -23.85
N LEU A 138 -10.76 16.29 -22.86
CA LEU A 138 -10.08 15.89 -21.64
C LEU A 138 -8.98 14.86 -21.92
N GLY A 139 -9.25 13.86 -22.76
CA GLY A 139 -8.26 12.89 -23.20
C GLY A 139 -7.06 13.57 -23.88
N ALA A 140 -7.31 14.46 -24.84
CA ALA A 140 -6.24 15.21 -25.51
C ALA A 140 -5.44 16.11 -24.54
N TRP A 141 -6.12 16.70 -23.55
CA TRP A 141 -5.46 17.49 -22.51
C TRP A 141 -4.59 16.62 -21.60
N PHE A 142 -5.11 15.50 -21.11
CA PHE A 142 -4.35 14.56 -20.28
C PHE A 142 -3.15 14.02 -21.06
N ASP A 143 -3.31 13.67 -22.34
CA ASP A 143 -2.22 13.22 -23.19
C ASP A 143 -1.15 14.30 -23.39
N ALA A 144 -1.55 15.57 -23.61
CA ALA A 144 -0.60 16.67 -23.74
C ALA A 144 0.17 16.94 -22.43
N VAL A 145 -0.51 16.89 -21.29
CA VAL A 145 0.13 17.05 -19.97
C VAL A 145 1.04 15.87 -19.64
N SER A 146 0.62 14.66 -20.02
CA SER A 146 1.37 13.41 -19.81
C SER A 146 2.74 13.41 -20.49
N GLN A 147 2.88 14.14 -21.61
CA GLN A 147 4.12 14.20 -22.41
C GLN A 147 5.09 15.28 -21.92
N THR A 148 4.62 16.24 -21.13
CA THR A 148 5.37 17.47 -20.84
C THR A 148 5.87 17.57 -19.41
N SER A 149 5.29 16.84 -18.46
CA SER A 149 5.60 16.98 -17.04
C SER A 149 5.78 15.64 -16.32
N ASP A 150 6.42 15.70 -15.15
CA ASP A 150 6.64 14.55 -14.27
C ASP A 150 5.30 14.01 -13.74
N ILE A 151 5.26 12.72 -13.41
CA ILE A 151 4.03 12.01 -13.01
C ILE A 151 3.26 12.70 -11.88
N VAL A 152 3.97 13.28 -10.91
CA VAL A 152 3.35 13.99 -9.78
C VAL A 152 2.70 15.29 -10.25
N ASN A 153 3.34 16.01 -11.16
CA ASN A 153 2.80 17.24 -11.75
C ASN A 153 1.64 16.94 -12.69
N VAL A 154 1.74 15.87 -13.49
CA VAL A 154 0.63 15.34 -14.30
C VAL A 154 -0.56 15.07 -13.40
N LEU A 155 -0.37 14.35 -12.29
CA LEU A 155 -1.43 14.01 -11.38
C LEU A 155 -2.08 15.25 -10.76
N ARG A 156 -1.29 16.16 -10.18
CA ARG A 156 -1.81 17.41 -9.58
C ARG A 156 -2.60 18.25 -10.58
N ALA A 157 -2.02 18.47 -11.77
CA ALA A 157 -2.66 19.27 -12.80
C ALA A 157 -3.94 18.59 -13.29
N SER A 158 -3.91 17.28 -13.49
CA SER A 158 -5.04 16.53 -14.02
C SER A 158 -6.18 16.36 -13.03
N CYS A 159 -5.89 16.10 -11.75
CA CYS A 159 -6.90 16.11 -10.70
C CYS A 159 -7.50 17.51 -10.53
N ALA A 160 -6.67 18.57 -10.53
CA ALA A 160 -7.17 19.94 -10.43
C ALA A 160 -8.09 20.31 -11.61
N GLN A 161 -7.74 19.90 -12.83
CA GLN A 161 -8.57 20.15 -14.01
C GLN A 161 -9.87 19.33 -13.98
N LEU A 162 -9.80 18.06 -13.60
CA LEU A 162 -10.98 17.21 -13.42
C LEU A 162 -11.96 17.83 -12.40
N LEU A 163 -11.46 18.29 -11.25
CA LEU A 163 -12.29 18.93 -10.21
C LEU A 163 -12.95 20.22 -10.71
N LYS A 164 -12.21 21.06 -11.45
CA LYS A 164 -12.79 22.27 -12.06
C LYS A 164 -13.94 21.95 -12.99
N ILE A 165 -13.79 20.90 -13.80
CA ILE A 165 -14.84 20.44 -14.72
C ILE A 165 -16.03 19.86 -13.94
N CYS A 166 -15.78 19.04 -12.91
CA CYS A 166 -16.86 18.53 -12.05
C CYS A 166 -17.67 19.68 -11.42
N GLU A 167 -17.00 20.74 -10.95
CA GLU A 167 -17.66 21.92 -10.39
C GLU A 167 -18.45 22.70 -11.45
N ALA A 168 -17.90 22.86 -12.65
CA ALA A 168 -18.58 23.50 -13.76
C ALA A 168 -19.82 22.71 -14.24
N GLU A 169 -19.70 21.38 -14.34
CA GLU A 169 -20.80 20.48 -14.70
C GLU A 169 -21.93 20.52 -13.67
N PHE A 170 -21.60 20.52 -12.37
CA PHE A 170 -22.62 20.62 -11.33
C PHE A 170 -23.33 21.97 -11.34
N ARG A 171 -22.58 23.07 -11.50
CA ARG A 171 -23.19 24.40 -11.63
C ARG A 171 -24.06 24.50 -12.89
N LEU A 172 -23.69 23.83 -13.97
CA LEU A 172 -24.51 23.73 -15.18
C LEU A 172 -25.77 22.89 -14.92
N PHE A 173 -25.63 21.73 -14.28
CA PHE A 173 -26.75 20.86 -13.92
C PHE A 173 -27.78 21.59 -13.05
N LEU A 174 -27.32 22.30 -12.01
CA LEU A 174 -28.18 23.14 -11.17
C LEU A 174 -28.92 24.22 -11.97
N LYS A 175 -28.28 24.84 -12.98
CA LYS A 175 -28.94 25.82 -13.84
C LYS A 175 -29.98 25.19 -14.78
N LEU A 176 -29.75 23.95 -15.24
CA LEU A 176 -30.66 23.25 -16.15
C LEU A 176 -31.88 22.70 -15.44
N PHE A 177 -31.70 22.09 -14.27
CA PHE A 177 -32.76 21.35 -13.58
C PHE A 177 -33.29 22.07 -12.33
N GLY A 178 -32.53 22.99 -11.74
CA GLY A 178 -32.95 23.75 -10.55
C GLY A 178 -32.89 22.97 -9.23
N HIS A 179 -32.40 21.73 -9.26
CA HIS A 179 -32.34 20.77 -8.15
C HIS A 179 -30.97 20.11 -8.08
N ASP A 180 -30.62 19.60 -6.91
CA ASP A 180 -29.35 18.91 -6.70
C ASP A 180 -29.38 17.57 -7.45
N PRO A 181 -28.32 17.17 -8.17
CA PRO A 181 -28.24 15.82 -8.77
C PRO A 181 -28.43 14.68 -7.76
N SER A 182 -28.22 14.91 -6.46
CA SER A 182 -28.46 13.91 -5.40
C SER A 182 -29.92 13.85 -4.91
N ASP A 183 -30.83 14.66 -5.45
CA ASP A 183 -32.25 14.61 -5.06
C ASP A 183 -32.93 13.31 -5.52
N GLU A 184 -33.86 12.79 -4.71
CA GLU A 184 -34.65 11.56 -4.99
C GLU A 184 -35.41 11.58 -6.33
N LEU A 185 -35.47 12.74 -6.99
CA LEU A 185 -36.07 12.93 -8.31
C LEU A 185 -35.22 12.34 -9.46
N PHE A 186 -33.91 12.23 -9.27
CA PHE A 186 -32.96 11.76 -10.28
C PHE A 186 -32.47 10.32 -10.05
N ILE A 187 -32.79 9.74 -8.89
CA ILE A 187 -32.50 8.35 -8.57
C ILE A 187 -33.51 7.46 -9.31
N ILE A 188 -33.08 6.85 -10.41
CA ILE A 188 -33.88 5.83 -11.10
C ILE A 188 -33.76 4.54 -10.28
N SER A 189 -34.69 4.31 -9.37
CA SER A 189 -34.80 3.00 -8.72
C SER A 189 -35.18 1.97 -9.79
N SER A 190 -34.22 1.14 -10.22
CA SER A 190 -34.44 0.04 -11.15
C SER A 190 -35.32 -1.03 -10.49
N GLY A 191 -36.62 -0.80 -10.50
CA GLY A 191 -37.61 -1.75 -10.02
C GLY A 191 -37.78 -2.95 -10.96
N GLY A 192 -37.14 -4.08 -10.61
CA GLY A 192 -37.48 -5.45 -11.05
C GLY A 192 -36.23 -6.25 -11.45
N ILE A 193 -35.88 -7.41 -10.89
CA ILE A 193 -36.61 -8.47 -10.17
C ILE A 193 -35.66 -9.06 -9.12
N ALA A 194 -35.93 -8.87 -7.83
CA ALA A 194 -35.25 -9.61 -6.76
C ALA A 194 -36.11 -10.83 -6.37
N LEU A 195 -35.74 -12.00 -6.89
CA LEU A 195 -35.96 -13.27 -6.20
C LEU A 195 -34.58 -13.77 -5.78
N GLY A 196 -34.26 -13.59 -4.50
CA GLY A 196 -33.01 -14.06 -3.92
C GLY A 196 -32.66 -13.22 -2.70
N GLU A 197 -32.96 -13.75 -1.53
CA GLU A 197 -32.44 -13.29 -0.24
C GLU A 197 -30.90 -13.41 -0.24
N ASP A 198 -30.24 -12.51 0.49
CA ASP A 198 -28.81 -12.47 0.82
C ASP A 198 -27.84 -11.90 -0.24
N ASP A 199 -27.73 -10.57 -0.34
CA ASP A 199 -26.45 -9.85 -0.10
C ASP A 199 -26.64 -8.33 -0.02
N GLN A 200 -25.81 -7.65 0.75
CA GLN A 200 -25.81 -6.20 0.98
C GLN A 200 -25.31 -5.42 -0.24
N ASN A 201 -26.16 -5.22 -1.26
CA ASN A 201 -25.88 -4.28 -2.36
C ASN A 201 -26.79 -3.04 -2.23
N GLU A 202 -26.32 -2.01 -1.53
CA GLU A 202 -26.92 -0.66 -1.53
C GLU A 202 -26.60 0.12 -2.83
N ASP A 203 -25.92 -0.50 -3.80
CA ASP A 203 -25.25 0.15 -4.94
C ASP A 203 -26.09 0.35 -6.23
N ASP A 204 -27.34 -0.11 -6.31
CA ASP A 204 -28.10 -0.07 -7.58
C ASP A 204 -28.84 1.27 -7.86
N ASN A 205 -28.70 2.27 -6.98
CA ASN A 205 -29.28 3.60 -7.18
C ASN A 205 -28.30 4.52 -7.94
N GLU A 206 -27.91 4.14 -9.17
CA GLU A 206 -27.00 4.95 -10.00
C GLU A 206 -27.67 6.25 -10.47
N ASN A 207 -27.15 7.41 -10.03
CA ASN A 207 -27.55 8.70 -10.57
C ASN A 207 -26.80 8.99 -11.89
N ALA A 208 -27.50 9.53 -12.90
CA ALA A 208 -26.95 9.86 -14.21
C ALA A 208 -25.70 10.77 -14.14
N PHE A 209 -25.70 11.73 -13.21
CA PHE A 209 -24.58 12.64 -12.97
C PHE A 209 -23.37 11.93 -12.39
N GLU A 210 -23.58 10.96 -11.50
CA GLU A 210 -22.50 10.20 -10.87
C GLU A 210 -21.79 9.32 -11.89
N ARG A 211 -22.57 8.70 -12.79
CA ARG A 211 -22.05 7.97 -13.94
C ARG A 211 -21.21 8.85 -14.86
N LEU A 212 -21.61 10.10 -15.10
CA LEU A 212 -20.83 11.09 -15.85
C LEU A 212 -19.47 11.34 -15.15
N ILE A 213 -19.47 11.66 -13.86
CA ILE A 213 -18.22 11.92 -13.11
C ILE A 213 -17.31 10.68 -13.06
N PHE A 214 -17.88 9.49 -12.90
CA PHE A 214 -17.14 8.24 -12.92
C PHE A 214 -16.49 7.98 -14.29
N GLN A 215 -17.19 8.25 -15.39
CA GLN A 215 -16.62 8.10 -16.73
C GLN A 215 -15.50 9.11 -17.01
N LEU A 216 -15.66 10.37 -16.58
CA LEU A 216 -14.63 11.38 -16.74
C LEU A 216 -13.38 11.09 -15.88
N SER A 217 -13.56 10.63 -14.65
CA SER A 217 -12.44 10.20 -13.79
C SER A 217 -11.78 8.91 -14.32
N GLY A 218 -12.53 8.02 -14.97
CA GLY A 218 -11.98 6.85 -15.66
C GLY A 218 -11.00 7.20 -16.79
N LEU A 219 -11.18 8.34 -17.47
CA LEU A 219 -10.22 8.83 -18.47
C LEU A 219 -8.87 9.16 -17.84
N LEU A 220 -8.89 9.86 -16.69
CA LEU A 220 -7.68 10.15 -15.92
C LEU A 220 -6.95 8.86 -15.54
N TYR A 221 -7.69 7.88 -15.02
CA TYR A 221 -7.14 6.58 -14.65
C TYR A 221 -6.43 5.91 -15.83
N ASN A 222 -7.05 5.89 -17.01
CA ASN A 222 -6.49 5.26 -18.19
C ASN A 222 -5.20 5.94 -18.69
N THR A 223 -5.08 7.27 -18.55
CA THR A 223 -3.86 7.99 -18.96
C THR A 223 -2.72 7.85 -17.95
N VAL A 224 -3.02 7.84 -16.64
CA VAL A 224 -2.00 7.80 -15.59
C VAL A 224 -1.50 6.38 -15.31
N ARG A 225 -2.35 5.36 -15.46
CA ARG A 225 -2.00 3.96 -15.16
C ARG A 225 -0.74 3.46 -15.89
N PRO A 226 -0.55 3.69 -17.21
CA PRO A 226 0.69 3.31 -17.89
C PRO A 226 1.94 3.98 -17.30
N GLN A 227 1.80 5.23 -16.82
CA GLN A 227 2.90 5.95 -16.20
C GLN A 227 3.29 5.31 -14.87
N PHE A 228 2.33 4.92 -14.02
CA PHE A 228 2.60 4.20 -12.78
C PHE A 228 3.34 2.89 -13.02
N LEU A 229 2.91 2.10 -14.02
CA LEU A 229 3.55 0.82 -14.35
C LEU A 229 5.00 0.99 -14.85
N ALA A 230 5.31 2.11 -15.50
CA ALA A 230 6.65 2.41 -16.00
C ALA A 230 7.63 2.87 -14.90
N GLN A 231 7.12 3.47 -13.81
CA GLN A 231 7.99 3.99 -12.74
C GLN A 231 8.76 2.87 -12.04
N LYS A 232 10.04 3.13 -11.77
CA LYS A 232 10.94 2.24 -11.01
C LYS A 232 11.37 2.86 -9.68
N ASP A 233 11.36 4.18 -9.60
CA ASP A 233 11.89 4.92 -8.46
C ASP A 233 10.90 4.87 -7.29
N LEU A 234 11.40 4.41 -6.14
CA LEU A 234 10.61 4.23 -4.92
C LEU A 234 10.09 5.58 -4.39
N GLU A 235 10.90 6.64 -4.48
CA GLU A 235 10.57 7.98 -3.99
C GLU A 235 9.40 8.60 -4.75
N VAL A 236 9.45 8.52 -6.07
CA VAL A 236 8.39 9.05 -6.94
C VAL A 236 7.06 8.34 -6.66
N LEU A 237 7.08 7.01 -6.42
CA LEU A 237 5.88 6.26 -6.05
C LEU A 237 5.32 6.67 -4.68
N CYS A 238 6.18 6.88 -3.69
CA CYS A 238 5.77 7.41 -2.38
C CYS A 238 5.14 8.81 -2.49
N GLU A 239 5.75 9.70 -3.27
CA GLU A 239 5.23 11.05 -3.52
C GLU A 239 3.87 11.01 -4.21
N VAL A 240 3.70 10.15 -5.23
CA VAL A 240 2.41 9.95 -5.90
C VAL A 240 1.33 9.54 -4.90
N ILE A 241 1.60 8.57 -4.02
CA ILE A 241 0.65 8.11 -3.01
C ILE A 241 0.33 9.24 -2.03
N GLN A 242 1.33 10.01 -1.60
CA GLN A 242 1.15 11.14 -0.70
C GLN A 242 0.28 12.24 -1.33
N VAL A 243 0.51 12.57 -2.59
CA VAL A 243 -0.29 13.56 -3.33
C VAL A 243 -1.73 13.09 -3.50
N LEU A 244 -1.95 11.83 -3.88
CA LEU A 244 -3.29 11.26 -4.00
C LEU A 244 -4.05 11.29 -2.66
N ARG A 245 -3.41 10.89 -1.55
CA ARG A 245 -4.06 10.85 -0.24
C ARG A 245 -4.27 12.25 0.34
N GLY A 246 -3.20 13.03 0.49
CA GLY A 246 -3.26 14.32 1.18
C GLY A 246 -3.79 15.46 0.32
N GLU A 247 -3.28 15.63 -0.91
CA GLU A 247 -3.66 16.78 -1.73
C GLU A 247 -4.98 16.55 -2.51
N VAL A 248 -5.20 15.34 -3.02
CA VAL A 248 -6.38 15.04 -3.83
C VAL A 248 -7.56 14.64 -2.94
N ILE A 249 -7.45 13.56 -2.16
CA ILE A 249 -8.59 13.08 -1.37
C ILE A 249 -8.91 14.07 -0.23
N GLU A 250 -7.97 14.27 0.71
CA GLU A 250 -8.22 15.06 1.92
C GLU A 250 -8.47 16.55 1.62
N ALA A 251 -7.65 17.17 0.79
CA ALA A 251 -7.74 18.62 0.56
C ALA A 251 -8.76 19.03 -0.50
N SER A 252 -9.11 18.16 -1.45
CA SER A 252 -9.90 18.56 -2.62
C SER A 252 -11.26 17.85 -2.77
N ILE A 253 -11.35 16.57 -2.41
CA ILE A 253 -12.56 15.75 -2.52
C ILE A 253 -13.38 15.77 -1.23
N THR A 254 -12.78 15.52 -0.05
CA THR A 254 -13.48 15.53 1.25
C THR A 254 -14.28 16.82 1.53
N PRO A 255 -13.76 18.05 1.29
CA PRO A 255 -14.57 19.26 1.49
C PRO A 255 -15.72 19.42 0.49
N ARG A 256 -15.71 18.66 -0.61
CA ARG A 256 -16.68 18.70 -1.71
C ARG A 256 -17.33 17.33 -1.93
N ALA A 257 -17.48 16.52 -0.87
CA ALA A 257 -17.96 15.15 -0.97
C ALA A 257 -19.32 15.03 -1.68
N ALA A 258 -20.24 15.99 -1.44
CA ALA A 258 -21.55 16.05 -2.11
C ALA A 258 -21.47 16.26 -3.65
N LEU A 259 -20.35 16.81 -4.14
CA LEU A 259 -20.16 17.17 -5.54
C LEU A 259 -19.30 16.14 -6.30
N VAL A 260 -18.25 15.62 -5.64
CA VAL A 260 -17.21 14.81 -6.29
C VAL A 260 -16.98 13.45 -5.60
N GLY A 261 -17.87 13.04 -4.69
CA GLY A 261 -17.76 11.76 -3.98
C GLY A 261 -17.55 10.57 -4.93
N ASN A 262 -18.16 10.63 -6.12
CA ASN A 262 -18.08 9.55 -7.11
C ASN A 262 -16.74 9.45 -7.87
N ALA A 263 -15.86 10.45 -7.75
CA ALA A 263 -14.48 10.32 -8.24
C ALA A 263 -13.56 9.66 -7.20
N GLU A 264 -13.97 9.61 -5.93
CA GLU A 264 -13.18 9.04 -4.83
C GLU A 264 -12.81 7.56 -5.06
N PRO A 265 -13.73 6.68 -5.51
CA PRO A 265 -13.39 5.28 -5.81
C PRO A 265 -12.30 5.14 -6.87
N VAL A 266 -12.27 6.02 -7.86
CA VAL A 266 -11.24 6.01 -8.91
C VAL A 266 -9.88 6.43 -8.34
N MET A 267 -9.85 7.42 -7.44
CA MET A 267 -8.61 7.83 -6.76
C MET A 267 -8.09 6.72 -5.84
N HIS A 268 -8.96 6.02 -5.11
CA HIS A 268 -8.57 4.86 -4.30
C HIS A 268 -8.00 3.73 -5.16
N ARG A 269 -8.59 3.46 -6.33
CA ARG A 269 -8.03 2.48 -7.29
C ARG A 269 -6.64 2.91 -7.78
N MET A 270 -6.42 4.20 -8.06
CA MET A 270 -5.09 4.72 -8.42
C MET A 270 -4.07 4.55 -7.29
N ILE A 271 -4.48 4.79 -6.04
CA ILE A 271 -3.63 4.56 -4.86
C ILE A 271 -3.28 3.09 -4.75
N GLN A 272 -4.25 2.18 -4.93
CA GLN A 272 -4.01 0.73 -4.87
C GLN A 272 -2.99 0.30 -5.94
N ASP A 273 -3.15 0.72 -7.19
CA ASP A 273 -2.20 0.41 -8.27
C ASP A 273 -0.79 0.95 -7.96
N ALA A 274 -0.68 2.17 -7.41
CA ALA A 274 0.59 2.75 -7.00
C ALA A 274 1.23 1.98 -5.83
N GLN A 275 0.42 1.53 -4.86
CA GLN A 275 0.87 0.70 -3.74
C GLN A 275 1.34 -0.69 -4.19
N GLU A 276 0.60 -1.36 -5.07
CA GLU A 276 1.02 -2.64 -5.65
C GLU A 276 2.34 -2.50 -6.40
N ARG A 277 2.48 -1.43 -7.19
CA ARG A 277 3.74 -1.13 -7.87
C ARG A 277 4.88 -0.85 -6.89
N LEU A 278 4.61 -0.10 -5.83
CA LEU A 278 5.57 0.18 -4.76
C LEU A 278 6.07 -1.11 -4.12
N ILE A 279 5.16 -2.04 -3.77
CA ILE A 279 5.51 -3.35 -3.19
C ILE A 279 6.44 -4.13 -4.14
N LEU A 280 6.11 -4.20 -5.43
CA LEU A 280 6.96 -4.90 -6.41
C LEU A 280 8.33 -4.24 -6.58
N CYS A 281 8.40 -2.91 -6.57
CA CYS A 281 9.65 -2.18 -6.62
C CYS A 281 10.49 -2.40 -5.35
N MET A 282 9.87 -2.43 -4.16
CA MET A 282 10.53 -2.73 -2.90
C MET A 282 11.12 -4.15 -2.90
N GLN A 283 10.34 -5.16 -3.31
CA GLN A 283 10.82 -6.54 -3.42
C GLN A 283 12.00 -6.65 -4.39
N LYS A 284 11.94 -5.94 -5.52
CA LYS A 284 13.06 -5.88 -6.47
C LYS A 284 14.28 -5.19 -5.86
N TYR A 285 14.09 -4.07 -5.17
CA TYR A 285 15.16 -3.33 -4.50
C TYR A 285 15.85 -4.18 -3.43
N ILE A 286 15.08 -4.94 -2.63
CA ILE A 286 15.63 -5.87 -1.64
C ILE A 286 16.51 -6.93 -2.32
N ARG A 287 16.06 -7.49 -3.44
CA ARG A 287 16.84 -8.48 -4.19
C ARG A 287 18.11 -7.89 -4.82
N ASP A 288 17.99 -6.75 -5.51
CA ASP A 288 19.09 -6.21 -6.30
C ASP A 288 20.13 -5.50 -5.41
N GLU A 289 19.70 -4.69 -4.44
CA GLU A 289 20.58 -3.84 -3.63
C GLU A 289 21.00 -4.46 -2.28
N ILE A 290 20.25 -5.43 -1.75
CA ILE A 290 20.58 -6.07 -0.46
C ILE A 290 21.12 -7.48 -0.66
N GLU A 291 20.37 -8.34 -1.37
CA GLU A 291 20.81 -9.74 -1.64
C GLU A 291 21.95 -9.79 -2.66
N GLY A 292 21.87 -8.98 -3.73
CA GLY A 292 22.89 -8.87 -4.77
C GLY A 292 24.10 -8.02 -4.42
N TYR A 293 24.17 -7.46 -3.20
CA TYR A 293 25.24 -6.55 -2.82
C TYR A 293 26.60 -7.27 -2.73
N VAL A 294 27.56 -6.83 -3.54
CA VAL A 294 28.94 -7.32 -3.48
C VAL A 294 29.78 -6.32 -2.68
N PRO A 295 30.40 -6.73 -1.56
CA PRO A 295 31.21 -5.84 -0.74
C PRO A 295 32.39 -5.25 -1.54
N THR A 296 32.50 -3.92 -1.57
CA THR A 296 33.69 -3.24 -2.11
C THR A 296 34.83 -3.35 -1.08
N PRO A 297 36.11 -3.45 -1.46
CA PRO A 297 37.22 -3.46 -0.50
C PRO A 297 37.27 -2.19 0.38
N ALA A 298 36.78 -1.05 -0.11
CA ALA A 298 36.61 0.15 0.70
C ALA A 298 35.54 -0.05 1.78
N ASP A 299 34.52 -0.86 1.54
CA ASP A 299 33.46 -1.15 2.51
C ASP A 299 33.87 -2.12 3.60
N LEU A 300 34.87 -2.95 3.35
CA LEU A 300 35.42 -3.89 4.33
C LEU A 300 36.43 -3.23 5.27
N ASP A 301 36.93 -2.02 4.96
CA ASP A 301 37.93 -1.33 5.78
C ASP A 301 37.33 -0.53 6.94
N TYR A 302 36.70 -1.25 7.87
CA TYR A 302 36.00 -0.66 9.02
C TYR A 302 36.87 0.08 10.04
N PRO A 303 38.08 -0.37 10.44
CA PRO A 303 38.89 0.34 11.42
C PRO A 303 39.30 1.71 10.90
N ALA A 304 39.70 1.83 9.64
CA ALA A 304 40.05 3.11 9.03
C ALA A 304 38.82 4.01 8.82
N LYS A 305 37.68 3.44 8.38
CA LYS A 305 36.42 4.19 8.23
C LYS A 305 35.92 4.77 9.56
N LEU A 306 36.07 4.04 10.66
CA LEU A 306 35.62 4.49 11.98
C LEU A 306 36.48 5.61 12.55
N VAL A 307 37.79 5.52 12.38
CA VAL A 307 38.74 6.58 12.77
C VAL A 307 38.52 7.83 11.92
N ALA A 308 38.39 7.68 10.60
CA ALA A 308 38.08 8.80 9.71
C ALA A 308 36.73 9.47 10.08
N ALA A 309 35.71 8.68 10.41
CA ALA A 309 34.42 9.22 10.84
C ALA A 309 34.51 9.99 12.18
N GLU A 310 35.41 9.58 13.09
CA GLU A 310 35.66 10.27 14.35
C GLU A 310 36.41 11.59 14.14
N GLU A 311 37.42 11.61 13.26
CA GLU A 311 38.19 12.80 12.90
C GLU A 311 37.37 13.85 12.14
N THR A 312 36.43 13.39 11.30
CA THR A 312 35.63 14.28 10.44
C THR A 312 34.32 14.74 11.11
N GLY A 313 33.97 14.21 12.30
CA GLY A 313 32.69 14.48 12.96
C GLY A 313 31.48 14.06 12.12
N ALA A 314 31.63 13.05 11.26
CA ALA A 314 30.63 12.66 10.29
C ALA A 314 29.37 12.08 10.96
N SER A 315 28.21 12.32 10.34
CA SER A 315 26.92 11.81 10.80
C SER A 315 26.94 10.28 10.97
N LEU A 316 26.21 9.74 11.96
CA LEU A 316 26.14 8.31 12.29
C LEU A 316 25.88 7.42 11.05
N TYR A 317 25.11 7.94 10.09
CA TYR A 317 24.81 7.28 8.81
C TYR A 317 26.05 6.96 7.97
N ALA A 318 27.09 7.80 8.00
CA ALA A 318 28.33 7.57 7.25
C ALA A 318 29.14 6.36 7.78
N THR A 319 28.80 5.89 8.97
CA THR A 319 29.44 4.73 9.60
C THR A 319 28.71 3.42 9.29
N TRP A 320 27.54 3.48 8.65
CA TRP A 320 26.72 2.31 8.38
C TRP A 320 27.22 1.51 7.19
N TYR A 321 27.02 0.20 7.27
CA TYR A 321 27.22 -0.68 6.13
C TYR A 321 26.13 -0.43 5.07
N PRO A 322 26.47 -0.38 3.77
CA PRO A 322 25.49 -0.08 2.72
C PRO A 322 24.25 -0.96 2.79
N SER A 323 24.36 -2.28 2.94
CA SER A 323 23.17 -3.15 3.03
C SER A 323 22.24 -2.77 4.19
N LEU A 324 22.78 -2.28 5.31
CA LEU A 324 21.97 -1.80 6.45
C LEU A 324 21.22 -0.51 6.09
N GLU A 325 21.91 0.45 5.45
CA GLU A 325 21.30 1.71 5.01
C GLU A 325 20.16 1.48 4.01
N HIS A 326 20.40 0.64 2.99
CA HIS A 326 19.40 0.30 1.97
C HIS A 326 18.19 -0.40 2.59
N THR A 327 18.42 -1.30 3.56
CA THR A 327 17.34 -1.94 4.31
C THR A 327 16.50 -0.93 5.07
N LEU A 328 17.10 -0.05 5.86
CA LEU A 328 16.38 0.94 6.67
C LEU A 328 15.64 1.98 5.82
N MET A 329 16.25 2.41 4.70
CA MET A 329 15.61 3.29 3.72
C MET A 329 14.36 2.63 3.12
N CYS A 330 14.45 1.35 2.75
CA CYS A 330 13.33 0.58 2.23
C CYS A 330 12.20 0.45 3.27
N LEU A 331 12.54 0.10 4.52
CA LEU A 331 11.56 -0.06 5.60
C LEU A 331 10.84 1.26 5.94
N SER A 332 11.58 2.37 6.07
CA SER A 332 10.99 3.67 6.41
C SER A 332 10.00 4.17 5.35
N LYS A 333 10.31 3.94 4.07
CA LYS A 333 9.42 4.25 2.94
C LYS A 333 8.22 3.29 2.90
N GLY A 334 8.43 2.00 3.12
CA GLY A 334 7.34 1.02 3.13
C GLY A 334 6.29 1.27 4.22
N TYR A 335 6.73 1.63 5.42
CA TYR A 335 5.89 1.70 6.63
C TYR A 335 4.66 2.61 6.48
N HIS A 336 4.81 3.76 5.83
CA HIS A 336 3.74 4.77 5.73
C HIS A 336 2.76 4.51 4.59
N PHE A 337 3.18 3.78 3.57
CA PHE A 337 2.46 3.71 2.29
C PHE A 337 1.93 2.30 1.97
N VAL A 338 2.38 1.26 2.66
CA VAL A 338 1.97 -0.14 2.43
C VAL A 338 1.04 -0.60 3.55
N LYS A 339 0.11 -1.52 3.24
CA LYS A 339 -0.74 -2.17 4.25
C LYS A 339 0.14 -2.96 5.23
N MET A 340 -0.18 -2.92 6.52
CA MET A 340 0.64 -3.50 7.58
C MET A 340 0.93 -4.99 7.35
N GLU A 341 -0.07 -5.77 6.93
CA GLU A 341 0.07 -7.21 6.64
C GLU A 341 1.11 -7.52 5.57
N ILE A 342 1.20 -6.70 4.52
CA ILE A 342 2.17 -6.93 3.43
C ILE A 342 3.54 -6.37 3.84
N PHE A 343 3.53 -5.24 4.56
CA PHE A 343 4.74 -4.62 5.05
C PHE A 343 5.49 -5.52 6.05
N GLU A 344 4.78 -6.26 6.89
CA GLU A 344 5.34 -7.26 7.82
C GLU A 344 6.17 -8.32 7.08
N GLU A 345 5.64 -8.92 6.01
CA GLU A 345 6.37 -9.91 5.18
C GLU A 345 7.61 -9.30 4.54
N LEU A 346 7.48 -8.13 3.88
CA LEU A 346 8.61 -7.47 3.25
C LEU A 346 9.68 -7.07 4.27
N ALA A 347 9.26 -6.62 5.46
CA ALA A 347 10.18 -6.21 6.50
C ALA A 347 10.96 -7.41 7.05
N GLN A 348 10.29 -8.53 7.25
CA GLN A 348 10.92 -9.78 7.65
C GLN A 348 11.97 -10.24 6.64
N ASP A 349 11.64 -10.30 5.36
CA ASP A 349 12.56 -10.70 4.30
C ASP A 349 13.78 -9.78 4.25
N ALA A 350 13.56 -8.47 4.25
CA ALA A 350 14.63 -7.47 4.19
C ALA A 350 15.59 -7.58 5.39
N ILE A 351 15.07 -7.77 6.61
CA ILE A 351 15.88 -7.91 7.83
C ILE A 351 16.67 -9.23 7.83
N GLN A 352 16.06 -10.33 7.39
CA GLN A 352 16.75 -11.62 7.29
C GLN A 352 17.89 -11.59 6.27
N ILE A 353 17.65 -11.03 5.08
CA ILE A 353 18.66 -10.86 4.04
C ILE A 353 19.77 -9.91 4.51
N CYS A 354 19.42 -8.78 5.15
CA CYS A 354 20.40 -7.88 5.73
C CYS A 354 21.27 -8.58 6.80
N THR A 355 20.65 -9.37 7.68
CA THR A 355 21.37 -10.12 8.72
C THR A 355 22.33 -11.14 8.11
N ALA A 356 21.92 -11.83 7.03
CA ALA A 356 22.79 -12.75 6.30
C ALA A 356 23.96 -12.03 5.62
N SER A 357 23.70 -10.89 4.97
CA SER A 357 24.73 -10.03 4.37
C SER A 357 25.75 -9.55 5.40
N LEU A 358 25.30 -9.10 6.57
CA LEU A 358 26.18 -8.69 7.67
C LEU A 358 27.04 -9.85 8.20
N LYS A 359 26.51 -11.08 8.26
CA LYS A 359 27.31 -12.27 8.63
C LYS A 359 28.40 -12.56 7.61
N MET A 360 28.08 -12.52 6.32
CA MET A 360 29.07 -12.73 5.26
C MET A 360 30.16 -11.67 5.31
N ALA A 361 29.78 -10.39 5.41
CA ALA A 361 30.72 -9.28 5.56
C ALA A 361 31.59 -9.43 6.82
N SER A 362 31.01 -9.89 7.94
CA SER A 362 31.78 -10.14 9.16
C SER A 362 32.84 -11.23 8.97
N ALA A 363 32.54 -12.30 8.22
CA ALA A 363 33.49 -13.37 7.93
C ALA A 363 34.65 -12.89 7.04
N ASP A 364 34.37 -12.03 6.07
CA ASP A 364 35.38 -11.41 5.21
C ASP A 364 36.30 -10.46 6.00
N ILE A 365 35.73 -9.69 6.94
CA ILE A 365 36.51 -8.84 7.86
C ILE A 365 37.35 -9.69 8.81
N MET A 366 36.82 -10.81 9.32
CA MET A 366 37.59 -11.74 10.16
C MET A 366 38.81 -12.29 9.42
N ALA A 367 38.69 -12.55 8.11
CA ALA A 367 39.78 -13.07 7.28
C ALA A 367 40.86 -12.01 6.99
N THR A 368 40.48 -10.73 6.87
CA THR A 368 41.38 -9.65 6.45
C THR A 368 42.02 -8.89 7.63
N GLN A 369 41.25 -8.61 8.67
CA GLN A 369 41.63 -7.71 9.78
C GLN A 369 41.65 -8.39 11.16
N GLY A 370 41.26 -9.67 11.22
CA GLY A 370 41.30 -10.49 12.43
C GLY A 370 39.95 -10.65 13.12
N GLY A 371 39.85 -11.71 13.94
CA GLY A 371 38.59 -12.16 14.55
C GLY A 371 37.90 -11.12 15.46
N LEU A 372 38.69 -10.22 16.07
CA LEU A 372 38.17 -9.16 16.94
C LEU A 372 37.35 -8.13 16.14
N HIS A 373 37.89 -7.65 15.02
CA HIS A 373 37.24 -6.61 14.20
C HIS A 373 35.97 -7.12 13.53
N GLY A 374 35.97 -8.37 13.03
CA GLY A 374 34.78 -8.94 12.39
C GLY A 374 33.63 -9.19 13.37
N SER A 375 33.93 -9.66 14.59
CA SER A 375 32.91 -9.86 15.63
C SER A 375 32.37 -8.53 16.16
N LEU A 376 33.21 -7.52 16.40
CA LEU A 376 32.77 -6.17 16.80
C LEU A 376 31.97 -5.46 15.72
N PHE A 377 32.36 -5.62 14.44
CA PHE A 377 31.58 -5.14 13.30
C PHE A 377 30.17 -5.72 13.32
N LEU A 378 30.03 -7.03 13.49
CA LEU A 378 28.73 -7.70 13.53
C LEU A 378 27.89 -7.22 14.71
N VAL A 379 28.45 -7.18 15.93
CA VAL A 379 27.74 -6.70 17.13
C VAL A 379 27.24 -5.26 16.93
N LYS A 380 28.08 -4.37 16.41
CA LYS A 380 27.69 -2.97 16.14
C LYS A 380 26.49 -2.88 15.20
N HIS A 381 26.56 -3.53 14.04
CA HIS A 381 25.52 -3.39 13.01
C HIS A 381 24.22 -4.10 13.42
N LEU A 382 24.28 -5.23 14.14
CA LEU A 382 23.09 -5.88 14.70
C LEU A 382 22.42 -5.04 15.80
N LEU A 383 23.21 -4.36 16.65
CA LEU A 383 22.67 -3.43 17.65
C LEU A 383 21.99 -2.23 16.98
N THR A 384 22.63 -1.62 15.98
CA THR A 384 22.04 -0.53 15.21
C THR A 384 20.75 -0.99 14.52
N LEU A 385 20.76 -2.15 13.86
CA LEU A 385 19.56 -2.70 13.24
C LEU A 385 18.43 -2.88 14.27
N ARG A 386 18.73 -3.46 15.45
CA ARG A 386 17.76 -3.65 16.54
C ARG A 386 17.16 -2.32 17.05
N GLU A 387 18.00 -1.30 17.22
CA GLU A 387 17.54 0.02 17.67
C GLU A 387 16.64 0.69 16.61
N GLN A 388 17.04 0.64 15.35
CA GLN A 388 16.30 1.27 14.25
C GLN A 388 15.01 0.54 13.88
N ILE A 389 14.86 -0.76 14.20
CA ILE A 389 13.60 -1.49 14.01
C ILE A 389 12.58 -1.27 15.15
N THR A 390 13.02 -0.80 16.32
CA THR A 390 12.16 -0.56 17.48
C THR A 390 11.02 0.44 17.21
N PRO A 391 11.22 1.59 16.55
CA PRO A 391 10.16 2.56 16.28
C PRO A 391 9.10 2.07 15.28
N PHE A 392 9.36 1.01 14.50
CA PHE A 392 8.39 0.53 13.52
C PHE A 392 7.24 -0.28 14.13
N GLU A 393 7.23 -0.56 15.46
CA GLU A 393 6.18 -1.32 16.20
C GLU A 393 5.51 -2.45 15.39
N ILE A 394 6.30 -3.13 14.57
CA ILE A 394 5.81 -4.19 13.70
C ILE A 394 5.49 -5.37 14.62
N GLN A 395 4.23 -5.79 14.63
CA GLN A 395 3.87 -7.08 15.20
C GLN A 395 4.40 -8.13 14.22
N PHE A 396 5.69 -8.49 14.30
CA PHE A 396 6.34 -9.54 13.50
C PHE A 396 5.80 -10.94 13.85
N ALA A 397 4.49 -11.05 14.04
CA ALA A 397 3.72 -12.23 14.40
C ALA A 397 2.76 -12.57 13.25
N GLN A 398 3.21 -12.43 12.00
CA GLN A 398 2.47 -12.94 10.87
C GLN A 398 2.66 -14.45 10.83
N THR A 399 1.54 -15.17 10.94
CA THR A 399 1.49 -16.63 10.89
C THR A 399 1.64 -17.07 9.44
N SER A 400 2.88 -17.18 8.94
CA SER A 400 3.10 -17.87 7.68
C SER A 400 2.75 -19.34 7.90
N LYS A 401 1.63 -19.75 7.29
CA LYS A 401 1.18 -21.14 7.31
C LYS A 401 2.00 -21.91 6.27
N ALA A 402 3.25 -22.20 6.60
CA ALA A 402 4.01 -23.18 5.84
C ALA A 402 3.41 -24.57 6.13
N LEU A 403 3.02 -25.29 5.08
CA LEU A 403 2.60 -26.68 5.21
C LEU A 403 3.85 -27.53 5.40
N ASP A 404 3.98 -28.15 6.57
CA ASP A 404 5.10 -29.04 6.85
C ASP A 404 4.83 -30.43 6.24
N PHE A 405 5.58 -30.76 5.18
CA PHE A 405 5.52 -32.06 4.50
C PHE A 405 6.46 -33.10 5.10
N THR A 406 7.23 -32.78 6.15
CA THR A 406 8.14 -33.73 6.79
C THR A 406 7.39 -34.91 7.41
N SER A 407 6.24 -34.63 8.06
CA SER A 407 5.37 -35.68 8.61
C SER A 407 4.80 -36.61 7.52
N SER A 408 4.49 -36.07 6.33
CA SER A 408 4.05 -36.84 5.18
C SER A 408 5.20 -37.66 4.58
N ALA A 409 6.42 -37.10 4.54
CA ALA A 409 7.62 -37.78 4.06
C ALA A 409 8.04 -38.92 4.99
N ASP A 410 8.00 -38.71 6.31
CA ASP A 410 8.32 -39.72 7.32
C ASP A 410 7.30 -40.87 7.31
N ALA A 411 5.99 -40.55 7.20
CA ALA A 411 4.94 -41.56 7.07
C ALA A 411 5.05 -42.34 5.75
N MET A 412 5.48 -41.71 4.66
CA MET A 412 5.78 -42.39 3.39
C MET A 412 7.03 -43.28 3.49
N ASN A 413 8.08 -42.82 4.18
CA ASN A 413 9.32 -43.57 4.34
C ASN A 413 9.11 -44.79 5.26
N GLU A 414 8.27 -44.68 6.27
CA GLU A 414 7.84 -45.78 7.15
C GLU A 414 7.03 -46.85 6.38
N LEU A 415 6.17 -46.42 5.43
CA LEU A 415 5.47 -47.34 4.52
C LEU A 415 6.36 -48.02 3.49
N LEU A 416 7.38 -47.32 2.99
CA LEU A 416 8.36 -47.89 2.06
C LEU A 416 9.29 -48.88 2.78
N ALA A 417 9.62 -48.60 4.04
CA ALA A 417 10.41 -49.49 4.90
C ALA A 417 9.64 -50.78 5.26
N ASP A 418 8.30 -50.72 5.41
CA ASP A 418 7.46 -51.88 5.71
C ASP A 418 6.33 -52.09 4.69
N ALA A 419 6.72 -52.26 3.41
CA ALA A 419 5.81 -52.49 2.29
C ALA A 419 4.89 -53.72 2.45
N SER A 420 5.18 -54.60 3.42
CA SER A 420 4.39 -55.80 3.73
C SER A 420 3.06 -55.50 4.46
N THR A 421 2.93 -54.31 5.04
CA THR A 421 1.75 -53.88 5.82
C THR A 421 0.68 -53.16 5.00
N ILE A 422 1.00 -52.79 3.75
CA ILE A 422 0.13 -52.04 2.84
C ILE A 422 -1.15 -52.82 2.49
N PHE A 423 -1.08 -54.16 2.41
CA PHE A 423 -2.19 -55.03 1.98
C PHE A 423 -2.76 -55.94 3.09
N ARG A 424 -2.38 -55.74 4.35
CA ARG A 424 -2.90 -56.58 5.46
C ARG A 424 -4.28 -56.09 5.89
N PHE A 425 -5.32 -56.87 5.61
CA PHE A 425 -6.73 -56.63 5.96
C PHE A 425 -7.10 -56.74 7.46
N SER A 426 -6.11 -56.72 8.38
CA SER A 426 -6.33 -56.90 9.81
C SER A 426 -6.13 -55.59 10.54
N GLY A 427 -7.24 -55.00 11.02
CA GLY A 427 -7.37 -54.00 12.11
C GLY A 427 -6.63 -52.66 12.03
N SER A 428 -5.37 -52.67 11.58
CA SER A 428 -4.46 -51.53 11.50
C SER A 428 -3.87 -51.46 10.09
N ASN A 429 -4.62 -50.90 9.14
CA ASN A 429 -4.16 -50.72 7.77
C ASN A 429 -3.13 -49.57 7.71
N GLY A 430 -1.91 -49.84 7.21
CA GLY A 430 -0.88 -48.80 7.03
C GLY A 430 -1.33 -47.63 6.16
N ILE A 431 -2.25 -47.87 5.20
CA ILE A 431 -2.85 -46.83 4.35
C ILE A 431 -3.78 -45.90 5.15
N VAL A 432 -4.50 -46.42 6.16
CA VAL A 432 -5.32 -45.57 7.05
C VAL A 432 -4.42 -44.76 7.98
N GLY A 433 -3.27 -45.31 8.38
CA GLY A 433 -2.21 -44.56 9.04
C GLY A 433 -1.66 -43.41 8.16
N LEU A 434 -1.51 -43.63 6.85
CA LEU A 434 -1.11 -42.59 5.89
C LEU A 434 -2.18 -41.51 5.72
N PHE A 435 -3.46 -41.86 5.67
CA PHE A 435 -4.52 -40.87 5.49
C PHE A 435 -4.74 -40.02 6.76
N THR A 436 -4.40 -40.56 7.94
CA THR A 436 -4.51 -39.86 9.22
C THR A 436 -3.23 -39.09 9.61
N ARG A 437 -2.04 -39.55 9.21
CA ARG A 437 -0.75 -38.88 9.44
C ARG A 437 -0.20 -38.09 8.24
N GLY A 438 -0.74 -38.32 7.05
CA GLY A 438 -0.34 -37.62 5.82
C GLY A 438 -1.09 -36.31 5.58
N ILE A 439 -2.02 -35.94 6.48
CA ILE A 439 -2.57 -34.58 6.52
C ILE A 439 -1.42 -33.67 7.00
N PRO A 440 -0.89 -32.77 6.15
CA PRO A 440 0.22 -31.91 6.51
C PRO A 440 -0.18 -31.10 7.74
N GLN A 441 0.64 -31.18 8.80
CA GLN A 441 0.44 -30.31 9.95
C GLN A 441 0.75 -28.89 9.52
N ILE A 442 -0.19 -27.97 9.77
CA ILE A 442 0.05 -26.54 9.60
C ILE A 442 0.99 -26.16 10.73
N GLN A 443 2.30 -26.15 10.46
CA GLN A 443 3.27 -25.64 11.41
C GLN A 443 3.30 -24.13 11.24
N GLU A 444 2.53 -23.44 12.08
CA GLU A 444 2.58 -21.99 12.21
C GLU A 444 3.95 -21.61 12.76
N THR A 445 4.91 -21.32 11.87
CA THR A 445 6.21 -20.82 12.29
C THR A 445 6.05 -19.33 12.53
N THR A 446 5.78 -18.94 13.77
CA THR A 446 5.88 -17.55 14.22
C THR A 446 7.36 -17.17 14.28
N ALA A 447 7.94 -16.85 13.12
CA ALA A 447 9.31 -16.34 13.02
C ALA A 447 9.33 -14.89 13.49
N ASP A 448 9.39 -14.69 14.81
CA ASP A 448 9.59 -13.38 15.40
C ASP A 448 11.01 -12.90 15.06
N VAL A 449 11.11 -12.09 14.01
CA VAL A 449 12.37 -11.51 13.49
C VAL A 449 13.17 -10.83 14.60
N LYS A 450 12.48 -10.21 15.57
CA LYS A 450 13.14 -9.57 16.71
C LYS A 450 13.79 -10.61 17.62
N LYS A 451 13.12 -11.73 17.87
CA LYS A 451 13.68 -12.83 18.66
C LYS A 451 14.88 -13.47 17.95
N ASP A 452 14.79 -13.69 16.64
CA ASP A 452 15.88 -14.24 15.84
C ASP A 452 17.08 -13.30 15.81
N LEU A 453 16.85 -12.00 15.63
CA LEU A 453 17.89 -10.96 15.70
C LEU A 453 18.54 -10.91 17.09
N GLU A 454 17.76 -11.00 18.17
CA GLU A 454 18.29 -11.03 19.54
C GLU A 454 19.08 -12.32 19.83
N GLN A 455 18.65 -13.46 19.29
CA GLN A 455 19.38 -14.72 19.41
C GLN A 455 20.71 -14.64 18.67
N GLU A 456 20.72 -14.08 17.46
CA GLU A 456 21.95 -13.90 16.70
C GLU A 456 22.90 -12.89 17.35
N LEU A 457 22.37 -11.79 17.89
CA LEU A 457 23.15 -10.82 18.66
C LEU A 457 23.80 -11.49 19.88
N LYS A 458 23.06 -12.29 20.65
CA LYS A 458 23.61 -13.04 21.79
C LYS A 458 24.73 -13.97 21.36
N LYS A 459 24.54 -14.71 20.25
CA LYS A 459 25.54 -15.61 19.68
C LYS A 459 26.81 -14.85 19.26
N SER A 460 26.65 -13.70 18.62
CA SER A 460 27.76 -12.83 18.21
C SER A 460 28.52 -12.30 19.43
N CYS A 461 27.82 -11.84 20.46
CA CYS A 461 28.42 -11.41 21.72
C CYS A 461 29.17 -12.55 22.44
N THR A 462 28.61 -13.77 22.48
CA THR A 462 29.32 -14.92 23.07
C THR A 462 30.56 -15.30 22.28
N ALA A 463 30.50 -15.27 20.94
CA ALA A 463 31.65 -15.53 20.09
C ALA A 463 32.75 -14.47 20.30
N PHE A 464 32.37 -13.20 20.44
CA PHE A 464 33.28 -12.12 20.79
C PHE A 464 33.97 -12.36 22.14
N ILE A 465 33.18 -12.69 23.18
CA ILE A 465 33.72 -13.02 24.52
C ILE A 465 34.67 -14.21 24.45
N GLU A 466 34.34 -15.25 23.68
CA GLU A 466 35.23 -16.41 23.48
C GLU A 466 36.55 -16.03 22.80
N ILE A 467 36.53 -15.16 21.78
CA ILE A 467 37.74 -14.67 21.11
C ILE A 467 38.62 -13.88 22.09
N VAL A 468 38.03 -12.98 22.86
CA VAL A 468 38.73 -12.18 23.88
C VAL A 468 39.31 -13.09 24.98
N LEU A 469 38.54 -14.05 25.47
CA LEU A 469 39.00 -15.04 26.46
C LEU A 469 40.13 -15.92 25.90
N GLN A 470 40.06 -16.31 24.62
CA GLN A 470 41.15 -17.04 23.98
C GLN A 470 42.42 -16.20 23.91
N GLN A 471 42.33 -14.90 23.61
CA GLN A 471 43.48 -14.00 23.58
C GLN A 471 44.07 -13.71 24.96
N LEU A 472 43.24 -13.51 25.98
CA LEU A 472 43.67 -13.15 27.35
C LEU A 472 44.08 -14.34 28.21
N ALA A 473 43.38 -15.47 28.07
CA ALA A 473 43.50 -16.62 28.96
C ALA A 473 43.99 -17.88 28.26
N GLN A 474 44.58 -17.80 27.06
CA GLN A 474 45.10 -18.97 26.34
C GLN A 474 45.99 -19.90 27.19
N PRO A 475 46.94 -19.36 27.99
CA PRO A 475 47.79 -20.19 28.84
C PRO A 475 46.99 -20.92 29.91
N LEU A 476 46.02 -20.25 30.53
CA LEU A 476 45.17 -20.81 31.58
C LEU A 476 44.17 -21.83 31.01
N LEU A 477 43.56 -21.57 29.85
CA LEU A 477 42.67 -22.49 29.16
C LEU A 477 43.41 -23.75 28.69
N SER A 478 44.65 -23.62 28.23
CA SER A 478 45.49 -24.77 27.85
C SER A 478 45.80 -25.65 29.07
N LEU A 479 46.12 -25.03 30.21
CA LEU A 479 46.34 -25.72 31.48
C LEU A 479 45.06 -26.42 31.96
N MET A 480 43.91 -25.75 31.93
CA MET A 480 42.61 -26.35 32.28
C MET A 480 42.26 -27.53 31.38
N LYS A 481 42.50 -27.44 30.06
CA LYS A 481 42.29 -28.54 29.11
C LYS A 481 43.22 -29.72 29.39
N GLN A 482 44.48 -29.47 29.73
CA GLN A 482 45.43 -30.51 30.12
C GLN A 482 45.00 -31.19 31.43
N ILE A 483 44.56 -30.43 32.42
CA ILE A 483 44.03 -30.97 33.68
C ILE A 483 42.76 -31.79 33.42
N ALA A 484 41.83 -31.30 32.61
CA ALA A 484 40.61 -32.02 32.25
C ALA A 484 40.90 -33.32 31.48
N HIS A 485 41.89 -33.31 30.58
CA HIS A 485 42.32 -34.51 29.87
C HIS A 485 42.87 -35.57 30.83
N VAL A 486 43.71 -35.16 31.78
CA VAL A 486 44.26 -36.05 32.81
C VAL A 486 43.16 -36.58 33.74
N GLN A 487 42.17 -35.76 34.10
CA GLN A 487 40.97 -36.22 34.84
C GLN A 487 40.20 -37.31 34.09
N GLN A 488 40.01 -37.10 32.79
CA GLN A 488 39.25 -38.01 31.94
C GLN A 488 39.99 -39.33 31.68
N THR A 489 41.31 -39.29 31.54
CA THR A 489 42.16 -40.50 31.41
C THR A 489 42.18 -41.33 32.70
N GLN A 490 42.09 -40.69 33.87
CA GLN A 490 42.20 -41.37 35.16
C GLN A 490 40.85 -41.81 35.79
N LYS A 491 39.69 -41.42 35.22
CA LYS A 491 38.35 -41.74 35.75
C LYS A 491 38.23 -41.57 37.28
N ALA A 492 38.75 -40.48 37.83
CA ALA A 492 38.70 -40.19 39.26
C ALA A 492 37.99 -38.85 39.53
N THR A 493 37.14 -38.81 40.55
CA THR A 493 36.44 -37.59 41.03
C THR A 493 37.35 -36.63 41.78
N ALA A 494 38.58 -37.04 42.12
CA ALA A 494 39.62 -36.21 42.70
C ALA A 494 40.99 -36.60 42.13
N LEU A 495 41.72 -35.63 41.58
CA LEU A 495 43.11 -35.80 41.15
C LEU A 495 44.06 -35.66 42.34
N ASP A 496 45.09 -36.50 42.38
CA ASP A 496 46.24 -36.31 43.27
C ASP A 496 47.24 -35.37 42.58
N PHE A 497 47.19 -34.08 42.88
CA PHE A 497 47.97 -33.00 42.21
C PHE A 497 49.49 -33.19 42.27
N ARG A 498 49.99 -34.13 43.09
CA ARG A 498 51.41 -34.47 43.20
C ARG A 498 51.94 -35.39 42.10
N GLN A 499 51.06 -36.09 41.39
CA GLN A 499 51.43 -37.05 40.34
C GLN A 499 51.47 -36.44 38.93
N CYS A 500 50.96 -35.22 38.78
CA CYS A 500 51.00 -34.48 37.53
C CYS A 500 52.26 -33.60 37.51
N SER A 501 53.30 -33.99 36.74
CA SER A 501 54.53 -33.20 36.58
C SER A 501 54.31 -31.81 35.98
N PHE A 502 53.14 -31.57 35.37
CA PHE A 502 52.71 -30.28 34.81
C PHE A 502 52.10 -29.32 35.85
N VAL A 503 51.91 -29.76 37.10
CA VAL A 503 51.33 -28.96 38.20
C VAL A 503 52.39 -28.73 39.29
N ALA A 504 53.62 -28.42 38.87
CA ALA A 504 54.59 -27.86 39.80
C ALA A 504 54.17 -26.42 40.15
N PRO A 505 54.26 -25.97 41.42
CA PRO A 505 53.87 -24.62 41.82
C PRO A 505 54.65 -23.52 41.07
N ALA A 506 55.85 -23.84 40.58
CA ALA A 506 56.65 -22.95 39.73
C ALA A 506 56.02 -22.74 38.34
N ASP A 507 55.55 -23.81 37.70
CA ASP A 507 54.95 -23.74 36.36
C ASP A 507 53.58 -23.06 36.39
N VAL A 508 52.80 -23.30 37.44
CA VAL A 508 51.55 -22.58 37.68
C VAL A 508 51.81 -21.09 37.89
N ASN A 509 52.83 -20.71 38.66
CA ASN A 509 53.22 -19.30 38.83
C ASN A 509 53.72 -18.66 37.54
N ASN A 510 54.44 -19.40 36.70
CA ASN A 510 54.91 -18.91 35.39
C ASN A 510 53.74 -18.68 34.43
N VAL A 511 52.75 -19.59 34.41
CA VAL A 511 51.51 -19.44 33.64
C VAL A 511 50.70 -18.25 34.17
N LEU A 512 50.57 -18.10 35.49
CA LEU A 512 49.86 -16.98 36.11
C LEU A 512 50.54 -15.63 35.81
N ALA A 513 51.87 -15.60 35.86
CA ALA A 513 52.67 -14.42 35.52
C ALA A 513 52.51 -14.04 34.04
N SER A 514 52.54 -15.03 33.13
CA SER A 514 52.30 -14.84 31.71
C SER A 514 50.91 -14.26 31.44
N VAL A 515 49.87 -14.79 32.10
CA VAL A 515 48.50 -14.28 31.99
C VAL A 515 48.40 -12.86 32.54
N SER A 516 49.03 -12.57 33.69
CA SER A 516 49.01 -11.23 34.28
C SER A 516 49.70 -10.16 33.41
N ASN A 517 50.71 -10.55 32.63
CA ASN A 517 51.38 -9.68 31.68
C ASN A 517 50.53 -9.48 30.42
N GLN A 518 49.96 -10.54 29.86
CA GLN A 518 49.03 -10.46 28.73
C GLN A 518 47.80 -9.59 29.05
N LEU A 519 47.27 -9.72 30.27
CA LEU A 519 46.15 -8.92 30.74
C LEU A 519 46.52 -7.44 30.94
N ARG A 520 47.79 -7.12 31.17
CA ARG A 520 48.26 -5.73 31.30
C ARG A 520 48.51 -5.06 29.94
N GLU A 521 48.98 -5.81 28.94
CA GLU A 521 49.33 -5.27 27.62
C GLU A 521 48.15 -5.28 26.64
N VAL A 522 47.38 -6.38 26.57
CA VAL A 522 46.36 -6.58 25.52
C VAL A 522 45.00 -5.97 25.90
N LEU A 523 44.68 -5.91 27.20
CA LEU A 523 43.43 -5.35 27.70
C LEU A 523 43.19 -3.88 27.29
N PRO A 524 44.15 -2.95 27.41
CA PRO A 524 43.93 -1.56 26.99
C PRO A 524 43.73 -1.41 25.47
N GLU A 525 44.39 -2.24 24.64
CA GLU A 525 44.18 -2.21 23.17
C GLU A 525 42.78 -2.70 22.78
N ILE A 526 42.30 -3.76 23.44
CA ILE A 526 40.94 -4.27 23.23
C ILE A 526 39.91 -3.21 23.65
N LEU A 527 40.12 -2.54 24.79
CA LEU A 527 39.24 -1.46 25.27
C LEU A 527 39.13 -0.32 24.25
N LEU A 528 40.26 0.14 23.70
CA LEU A 528 40.25 1.19 22.67
C LEU A 528 39.49 0.75 21.42
N THR A 529 39.66 -0.50 21.00
CA THR A 529 38.96 -1.05 19.83
C THR A 529 37.44 -1.15 20.09
N ILE A 530 37.02 -1.56 21.28
CA ILE A 530 35.60 -1.63 21.64
C ILE A 530 34.98 -0.23 21.69
N HIS A 531 35.67 0.74 22.30
CA HIS A 531 35.22 2.13 22.34
C HIS A 531 35.01 2.70 20.94
N LEU A 532 35.96 2.46 20.01
CA LEU A 532 35.88 2.90 18.62
C LEU A 532 34.63 2.37 17.91
N TYR A 533 34.26 1.11 18.15
CA TYR A 533 33.13 0.48 17.47
C TYR A 533 31.77 0.81 18.11
N LEU A 534 31.64 0.69 19.43
CA LEU A 534 30.34 0.74 20.11
C LEU A 534 29.92 2.13 20.59
N ARG A 535 30.84 3.10 20.75
CA ARG A 535 30.60 4.52 21.12
C ARG A 535 29.66 4.78 22.33
N ASN A 536 29.19 3.75 23.03
CA ASN A 536 28.22 3.82 24.12
C ASN A 536 28.75 3.07 25.36
N ALA A 537 28.98 3.81 26.44
CA ALA A 537 29.56 3.30 27.68
C ALA A 537 28.69 2.23 28.38
N SER A 538 27.37 2.22 28.13
CA SER A 538 26.43 1.28 28.76
C SER A 538 26.49 -0.13 28.14
N THR A 539 26.63 -0.24 26.81
CA THR A 539 26.79 -1.54 26.14
C THR A 539 28.18 -2.10 26.35
N GLU A 540 29.19 -1.24 26.43
CA GLU A 540 30.55 -1.62 26.79
C GLU A 540 30.63 -2.23 28.19
N THR A 541 30.06 -1.58 29.20
CA THR A 541 30.03 -2.12 30.58
C THR A 541 29.27 -3.45 30.67
N ILE A 542 28.23 -3.66 29.86
CA ILE A 542 27.51 -4.94 29.80
C ILE A 542 28.37 -6.03 29.15
N LEU A 543 29.09 -5.74 28.07
CA LEU A 543 29.98 -6.70 27.40
C LEU A 543 31.23 -7.03 28.22
N PHE A 544 31.69 -6.11 29.07
CA PHE A 544 32.84 -6.32 29.95
C PHE A 544 32.53 -7.05 31.25
N LYS A 545 31.29 -6.99 31.74
CA LYS A 545 30.91 -7.65 33.00
C LYS A 545 31.28 -9.15 33.07
N PRO A 546 31.19 -9.94 31.98
CA PRO A 546 31.65 -11.34 31.97
C PRO A 546 33.17 -11.52 31.90
N VAL A 547 33.92 -10.53 31.42
CA VAL A 547 35.38 -10.57 31.24
C VAL A 547 36.12 -10.07 32.49
N GLN A 548 35.47 -9.24 33.33
CA GLN A 548 36.05 -8.59 34.50
C GLN A 548 36.13 -9.45 35.79
N VAL A 549 35.99 -10.78 35.69
CA VAL A 549 35.94 -11.68 36.87
C VAL A 549 37.29 -11.85 37.54
#